data_AF-A0A519ZUU4-F1
#
_entry.id   AF-A0A519ZUU4-F1
#
_cell.length_a   1.000
_cell.length_b   1.000
_cell.length_c   1.000
_cell.angle_alpha   90.00
_cell.angle_beta   90.00
_cell.angle_gamma   90.00
#
_symmetry.space_group_name_H-M   'P 1'
#
loop_
_entity.id
_entity.type
_entity.pdbx_description
1 polymer ?
#
loop_
_entity_poly.entity_id
_entity_poly.type
_entity_poly.pdbx_seq_one_letter_code
_entity_poly.pdbx_strand_id
1 'polypeptide(L)' 'MLFASIGGLLGLVGFTALEPAEGTSPARTPVVVELFTSEGCSSCPSADATLRELESSQPVPGVEIIALGEHVD' A
#
# COMPACT_ATOMS: atom_id res chain seq x y z
N MET A 1 -34.96 -0.76 -6.40
CA MET A 1 -35.55 -0.38 -7.71
C MET A 1 -36.78 0.52 -7.55
N LEU A 2 -36.79 1.45 -6.58
CA LEU A 2 -37.95 2.32 -6.31
C LEU A 2 -37.51 3.75 -5.94
N PHE A 3 -36.59 4.33 -6.71
CA PHE A 3 -36.21 5.76 -6.60
C PHE A 3 -36.16 6.45 -7.96
N ALA A 4 -36.83 5.90 -8.98
CA ALA A 4 -36.71 6.38 -10.36
C ALA A 4 -37.86 7.30 -10.82
N SER A 5 -38.58 7.99 -9.92
CA SER A 5 -39.78 8.73 -10.35
C SER A 5 -40.16 9.93 -9.48
N ILE A 6 -39.31 10.96 -9.33
CA ILE A 6 -39.78 12.33 -9.04
C ILE A 6 -38.87 13.35 -9.75
N GLY A 7 -39.46 14.14 -10.65
CA GLY A 7 -38.96 15.45 -11.10
C GLY A 7 -37.89 15.38 -12.18
N GLY A 8 -38.18 15.64 -13.46
CA GLY A 8 -38.94 16.80 -13.92
C GLY A 8 -37.96 17.94 -14.21
N LEU A 9 -37.35 17.84 -15.38
CA LEU A 9 -36.73 18.87 -16.20
C LEU A 9 -37.07 20.34 -15.82
N LEU A 10 -36.37 20.96 -14.86
CA LEU A 10 -36.17 22.42 -14.73
C LEU A 10 -35.25 22.73 -13.53
N GLY A 11 -34.03 23.25 -13.77
CA GLY A 11 -33.25 23.99 -12.75
C GLY A 11 -31.90 23.41 -12.34
N LEU A 12 -30.85 23.76 -13.09
CA LEU A 12 -29.63 24.45 -12.61
C LEU A 12 -28.92 24.05 -11.29
N VAL A 13 -28.88 22.79 -10.86
CA VAL A 13 -27.91 22.39 -9.83
C VAL A 13 -27.30 21.03 -10.16
N GLY A 14 -26.12 21.06 -10.79
CA GLY A 14 -25.26 19.90 -10.84
C GLY A 14 -24.90 19.52 -9.41
N PHE A 15 -25.32 18.34 -8.97
CA PHE A 15 -24.89 17.75 -7.72
C PHE A 15 -23.41 17.38 -7.90
N THR A 16 -22.51 18.34 -7.70
CA THR A 16 -21.10 18.03 -7.45
C THR A 16 -21.10 17.29 -6.12
N ALA A 17 -21.06 15.96 -6.17
CA ALA A 17 -20.63 15.20 -5.02
C ALA A 17 -19.23 15.71 -4.68
N LEU A 18 -19.10 16.49 -3.61
CA LEU A 18 -17.80 16.72 -3.02
C LEU A 18 -17.38 15.38 -2.42
N GLU A 19 -16.65 14.59 -3.20
CA GLU A 19 -15.87 13.49 -2.67
C GLU A 19 -14.92 14.13 -1.63
N PRO A 20 -15.01 13.73 -0.36
CA PRO A 20 -14.06 14.22 0.63
C PRO A 20 -12.68 13.82 0.13
N ALA A 21 -11.80 14.81 -0.05
CA ALA A 21 -10.39 14.54 -0.31
C ALA A 21 -9.89 13.70 0.87
N GLU A 22 -9.71 12.40 0.63
CA GLU A 22 -9.11 11.49 1.58
C GLU A 22 -7.82 12.13 2.08
N GLY A 23 -7.69 12.18 3.42
CA GLY A 23 -6.70 13.01 4.09
C GLY A 23 -5.31 12.85 3.49
N THR A 24 -4.59 13.97 3.38
CA THR A 24 -3.18 13.97 2.98
C THR A 24 -2.40 13.16 4.02
N SER A 25 -2.28 11.86 3.80
CA SER A 25 -1.38 11.03 4.60
C SER A 25 0.02 11.54 4.27
N PRO A 26 0.87 11.81 5.28
CA PRO A 26 2.21 12.30 5.02
C PRO A 26 2.89 11.34 4.04
N ALA A 27 3.36 11.87 2.91
CA ALA A 27 3.99 11.07 1.87
C ALA A 27 5.17 10.31 2.49
N ARG A 28 5.09 8.97 2.49
CA ARG A 28 6.18 8.12 2.96
C ARG A 28 7.27 8.07 1.90
N THR A 29 8.51 8.00 2.33
CA THR A 29 9.65 7.80 1.43
C THR A 29 9.73 6.32 1.06
N PRO A 30 9.61 5.94 -0.22
CA PRO A 30 9.76 4.55 -0.62
C PRO A 30 11.23 4.12 -0.51
N VAL A 31 11.48 2.98 0.12
CA VAL A 31 12.81 2.38 0.27
C VAL A 31 12.73 0.92 -0.14
N VAL A 32 13.57 0.52 -1.09
CA VAL A 32 13.68 -0.87 -1.53
C VAL A 32 14.72 -1.58 -0.68
N VAL A 33 14.37 -2.74 -0.15
CA VAL A 33 15.27 -3.63 0.59
C VAL A 33 15.33 -4.95 -0.17
N GLU A 34 16.51 -5.24 -0.74
CA GLU A 34 16.75 -6.46 -1.51
C GLU A 34 17.58 -7.43 -0.65
N LEU A 35 17.04 -8.62 -0.44
CA LEU A 35 17.72 -9.71 0.24
C LEU A 35 18.10 -10.78 -0.78
N PHE A 36 19.39 -11.13 -0.83
CA PHE A 36 19.92 -12.23 -1.62
C PHE A 36 20.31 -13.37 -0.68
N THR A 37 19.73 -14.56 -0.87
CA THR A 37 20.02 -15.76 -0.06
C THR A 37 20.55 -16.88 -0.94
N SER A 38 21.52 -17.67 -0.45
CA SER A 38 22.05 -18.82 -1.19
C SER A 38 21.38 -20.13 -0.78
N GLU A 39 21.25 -21.07 -1.71
CA GLU A 39 20.75 -22.42 -1.41
C GLU A 39 21.65 -23.16 -0.40
N GLY A 40 21.03 -23.91 0.52
CA GLY A 40 21.75 -24.68 1.56
C GLY A 40 22.37 -23.84 2.68
N CYS A 41 22.11 -22.53 2.71
CA CYS A 41 22.53 -21.63 3.79
C CYS A 41 21.67 -21.80 5.06
N SER A 42 22.26 -22.26 6.16
CA SER A 42 21.55 -22.44 7.44
C SER A 42 21.13 -21.13 8.13
N SER A 43 21.79 -20.01 7.79
CA SER A 43 21.49 -18.68 8.33
C SER A 43 20.38 -17.95 7.58
N CYS A 44 20.10 -18.35 6.34
CA CYS A 44 19.18 -17.67 5.45
C CYS A 44 17.71 -17.65 5.94
N PRO A 45 17.20 -18.68 6.66
CA PRO A 45 15.87 -18.60 7.27
C PRO A 45 15.69 -17.41 8.23
N SER A 46 16.75 -16.98 8.92
CA SER A 46 16.69 -15.82 9.82
C SER A 46 16.67 -14.49 9.08
N ALA A 47 17.35 -14.42 7.92
CA ALA A 47 17.33 -13.25 7.06
C ALA A 47 15.96 -13.10 6.39
N ASP A 48 15.36 -14.20 5.91
CA ASP A 48 14.02 -14.20 5.34
C ASP A 48 12.96 -13.76 6.37
N ALA A 49 13.08 -14.25 7.60
CA ALA A 49 12.21 -13.84 8.70
C ALA A 49 12.33 -12.33 8.98
N THR A 50 13.54 -11.79 8.93
CA THR A 50 13.78 -10.35 9.12
C THR A 50 13.17 -9.53 7.99
N LEU A 51 13.34 -9.97 6.73
CA LEU A 51 12.75 -9.28 5.58
C LEU A 51 11.21 -9.24 5.66
N ARG A 52 10.58 -10.34 6.06
CA ARG A 52 9.12 -10.44 6.30
C ARG A 52 8.65 -9.53 7.43
N GLU A 53 9.43 -9.40 8.50
CA GLU A 53 9.12 -8.49 9.59
C GLU A 53 9.17 -7.03 9.12
N LEU A 54 10.16 -6.65 8.32
CA LEU A 54 10.27 -5.30 7.77
C LEU A 54 9.08 -4.95 6.86
N GLU A 55 8.68 -5.89 5.99
CA GLU A 55 7.53 -5.73 5.09
C GLU A 55 6.22 -5.59 5.86
N SER A 56 5.99 -6.45 6.86
CA SER A 56 4.71 -6.52 7.59
C SER A 56 4.55 -5.45 8.67
N SER A 57 5.61 -5.17 9.44
CA SER A 57 5.54 -4.24 10.57
C SER A 57 5.75 -2.78 10.15
N GLN A 58 6.37 -2.54 8.98
CA GLN A 58 6.75 -1.20 8.49
C GLN A 58 7.34 -0.34 9.63
N PRO A 59 8.41 -0.81 10.31
CA PRO A 59 8.78 -0.32 11.63
C PRO A 59 9.47 1.05 11.60
N VAL A 60 9.77 1.57 10.40
CA VAL A 60 10.45 2.84 10.20
C VAL A 60 9.43 3.94 9.90
N PRO A 61 9.19 4.89 10.83
CA PRO A 61 8.22 5.96 10.60
C PRO A 61 8.57 6.82 9.39
N GLY A 62 7.57 7.15 8.57
CA GLY A 62 7.76 7.97 7.37
C GLY A 62 8.41 7.25 6.18
N VAL A 63 8.64 5.94 6.29
CA VAL A 63 9.16 5.10 5.20
C VAL A 63 8.12 4.08 4.79
N GLU A 64 8.10 3.79 3.50
CA GLU A 64 7.42 2.63 2.93
C GLU A 64 8.49 1.64 2.45
N ILE A 65 8.60 0.52 3.17
CA ILE A 65 9.57 -0.53 2.84
C ILE A 65 8.96 -1.43 1.77
N ILE A 66 9.69 -1.57 0.66
CA ILE A 66 9.39 -2.49 -0.44
C ILE A 66 10.43 -3.60 -0.38
N ALA A 67 10.02 -4.78 0.06
CA ALA A 67 10.91 -5.92 0.25
C ALA A 67 10.99 -6.79 -1.02
N LEU A 68 12.19 -7.15 -1.44
CA LEU A 68 12.47 -8.09 -2.53
C LEU A 68 13.39 -9.19 -2.01
N GLY A 69 13.08 -10.45 -2.34
CA GLY A 69 13.84 -11.62 -1.90
C GLY A 69 14.25 -12.48 -3.10
N GLU A 70 15.55 -12.64 -3.28
CA GLU A 70 16.16 -13.33 -4.42
C GLU A 70 16.96 -14.54 -3.91
N HIS A 71 16.64 -15.72 -4.44
CA HIS A 71 17.40 -16.93 -4.16
C HIS A 71 18.48 -17.08 -5.23
N VAL A 72 19.74 -17.19 -4.80
CA VAL A 72 20.90 -17.38 -5.64
C VAL A 72 21.45 -18.79 -5.47
N ASP A 73 21.96 -19.36 -6.56
CA ASP A 73 22.55 -20.71 -6.57
C ASP A 73 23.95 -20.75 -5.95
#